data_AF-A0A506UM84-F1
#
_entry.id   AF-A0A506UM84-F1
#
_cell.length_a   1.000
_cell.length_b   1.000
_cell.length_c   1.000
_cell.angle_alpha   90.00
_cell.angle_beta   90.00
_cell.angle_gamma   90.00
#
_symmetry.space_group_name_H-M   'P 1'
#
loop_
_entity.id
_entity.type
_entity.pdbx_description
1 polymer ?
#
loop_
_entity_poly.entity_id
_entity_poly.type
_entity_poly.pdbx_seq_one_letter_code
_entity_poly.pdbx_strand_id
1 'polypeptide(L)'
;MKKNHKIKRIHQVLLQAPGTEQRKLPGELGRNAAALRSIYPEADIKIWRDTDIRNFLEEFFEPDVLEAYDTLVPYSYKCDLARFALLYVLGGMYVDLGVYMQRPWQIPLERPIAAFRDVTFVSPNWTAVQTGLLWAEPGREEFRLAIEEIIHNCRTRYYGANPLYPTGPVVLGRAFLKVMTDQGRAPSVDDQHVGACRCVTPEAEMLNVAYVSKEGAVVALRSKRKPGDLSHLGIKGANNYNQIWSRRQAYGEPVSSWQANDLQIQVQNGAFKQDGLIHLPEQVAQSLTYGPHITVEPGHYEFSLQFEPGTEFDFLRLDITTAGGARIQKSSVLRASAMDEDGRCTFELHVPERLENVEFVLHQLGTFKGALRAFQLRHRKRWSWSAAGPQIKSLGAARQTPEGIAFSFLSRGGRINYGPYASIPAGRYALKLFFSADTVFSHVKVDVATGAAHQTHTRNLRKFSDLDKDHALTVPLVFDGPMEDVEFRLHVNRFFKGKLLQYQLNEI
;
A
#
# COMPACT_ATOMS: atom_id res chain seq x y z
N MET A 1 31.00 -36.73 20.05
CA MET A 1 30.49 -35.37 19.82
C MET A 1 29.62 -35.39 18.58
N LYS A 2 28.37 -34.89 18.65
CA LYS A 2 27.55 -34.70 17.44
C LYS A 2 28.23 -33.65 16.57
N LYS A 3 28.40 -33.93 15.27
CA LYS A 3 28.97 -32.99 14.31
C LYS A 3 27.84 -32.11 13.78
N ASN A 4 28.10 -30.81 13.69
CA ASN A 4 27.14 -29.81 13.23
C ASN A 4 27.68 -29.06 12.02
N HIS A 5 26.79 -28.50 11.20
CA HIS A 5 27.17 -27.63 10.10
C HIS A 5 27.94 -26.41 10.61
N LYS A 6 29.02 -26.05 9.89
CA LYS A 6 29.71 -24.77 10.09
C LYS A 6 29.03 -23.71 9.24
N ILE A 7 28.55 -22.64 9.87
CA ILE A 7 27.89 -21.52 9.20
C ILE A 7 28.97 -20.62 8.57
N LYS A 8 29.08 -20.67 7.24
CA LYS A 8 30.07 -19.88 6.48
C LYS A 8 29.50 -18.62 5.85
N ARG A 9 28.19 -18.57 5.64
CA ARG A 9 27.50 -17.52 4.91
C ARG A 9 26.22 -17.14 5.62
N ILE A 10 26.01 -15.84 5.82
CA ILE A 10 24.84 -15.28 6.49
C ILE A 10 24.27 -14.15 5.65
N HIS A 11 22.95 -14.19 5.45
CA HIS A 11 22.19 -13.26 4.64
C HIS A 11 21.25 -12.44 5.52
N GLN A 12 21.19 -11.13 5.26
CA GLN A 12 20.15 -10.24 5.77
C GLN A 12 19.64 -9.38 4.61
N VAL A 13 18.39 -8.94 4.65
CA VAL A 13 17.83 -8.05 3.61
C VAL A 13 17.36 -6.75 4.25
N LEU A 14 17.69 -5.61 3.63
CA LEU A 14 17.21 -4.29 4.04
C LEU A 14 16.73 -3.48 2.84
N LEU A 15 15.40 -3.41 2.71
CA LEU A 15 14.73 -2.57 1.72
C LEU A 15 14.24 -1.27 2.36
N GLN A 16 14.41 -0.18 1.63
CA GLN A 16 14.07 1.17 2.06
C GLN A 16 13.57 1.96 0.84
N ALA A 17 12.77 3.00 1.07
CA ALA A 17 12.40 3.93 0.02
C ALA A 17 13.64 4.62 -0.57
N PRO A 18 13.67 4.88 -1.89
CA PRO A 18 14.79 5.57 -2.53
C PRO A 18 15.17 6.88 -1.81
N GLY A 19 16.46 7.12 -1.63
CA GLY A 19 16.98 8.32 -0.97
C GLY A 19 16.90 8.30 0.56
N THR A 20 16.50 7.18 1.17
CA THR A 20 16.44 7.00 2.63
C THR A 20 17.50 6.04 3.17
N GLU A 21 18.46 5.64 2.32
CA GLU A 21 19.46 4.63 2.60
C GLU A 21 20.35 5.01 3.79
N GLN A 22 20.50 4.07 4.72
CA GLN A 22 21.35 4.24 5.90
C GLN A 22 22.63 3.42 5.76
N ARG A 23 23.79 4.08 5.94
CA ARG A 23 25.11 3.43 5.95
C ARG A 23 25.33 2.50 7.14
N LYS A 24 24.75 2.86 8.30
CA LYS A 24 24.86 2.09 9.54
C LYS A 24 23.47 1.75 10.07
N LEU A 25 23.33 0.54 10.59
CA LEU A 25 22.10 0.11 11.26
C LEU A 25 21.94 0.85 12.60
N PRO A 26 20.78 1.49 12.85
CA PRO A 26 20.55 2.28 14.05
C PRO A 26 20.24 1.41 15.28
N GLY A 27 20.51 1.96 16.47
CA GLY A 27 19.98 1.49 17.75
C GLY A 27 20.06 -0.02 17.98
N GLU A 28 18.89 -0.64 18.19
CA GLU A 28 18.80 -2.09 18.47
C GLU A 28 19.30 -2.94 17.30
N LEU A 29 19.09 -2.52 16.05
CA LEU A 29 19.52 -3.25 14.86
C LEU A 29 21.04 -3.30 14.75
N GLY A 30 21.73 -2.22 15.12
CA GLY A 30 23.18 -2.18 15.23
C GLY A 30 23.72 -3.18 16.27
N ARG A 31 23.04 -3.29 17.43
CA ARG A 31 23.38 -4.27 18.47
C ARG A 31 23.17 -5.72 17.99
N ASN A 32 22.07 -5.97 17.29
CA ASN A 32 21.78 -7.29 16.71
C ASN A 32 22.87 -7.71 15.71
N ALA A 33 23.25 -6.80 14.81
CA ALA A 33 24.31 -7.06 13.84
C ALA A 33 25.68 -7.30 14.51
N ALA A 34 26.00 -6.58 15.59
CA ALA A 34 27.22 -6.80 16.37
C ALA A 34 27.23 -8.17 17.07
N ALA A 35 26.10 -8.56 17.68
CA ALA A 35 25.96 -9.88 18.31
C ALA A 35 26.08 -11.02 17.29
N LEU A 36 25.47 -10.87 16.11
CA LEU A 36 25.58 -11.84 15.02
C LEU A 36 27.04 -12.05 14.58
N ARG A 37 27.81 -10.97 14.39
CA ARG A 37 29.25 -11.04 14.06
C ARG A 37 30.09 -11.68 15.16
N SER A 38 29.76 -11.42 16.43
CA SER A 38 30.45 -12.03 17.57
C SER A 38 30.22 -13.54 17.64
N ILE A 39 29.00 -14.00 17.32
CA ILE A 39 28.62 -15.42 17.35
C ILE A 39 29.20 -16.18 16.14
N TYR A 40 29.28 -15.54 14.98
CA TYR A 40 29.82 -16.14 13.75
C TYR A 40 30.96 -15.29 13.18
N PRO A 41 32.13 -15.24 13.83
CA PRO A 41 33.23 -14.37 13.43
C PRO A 41 33.88 -14.78 12.10
N GLU A 42 33.75 -16.04 11.70
CA GLU A 42 34.30 -16.58 10.44
C GLU A 42 33.30 -16.54 9.28
N ALA A 43 32.04 -16.16 9.52
CA ALA A 43 31.02 -16.15 8.47
C ALA A 43 31.10 -14.88 7.62
N ASP A 44 30.91 -15.03 6.32
CA ASP A 44 30.64 -13.92 5.41
C ASP A 44 29.20 -13.43 5.61
N ILE A 45 29.04 -12.21 6.10
CA ILE A 45 27.73 -11.61 6.42
C ILE A 45 27.42 -10.50 5.42
N LYS A 46 26.40 -10.72 4.58
CA LYS A 46 25.94 -9.75 3.57
C LYS A 46 24.55 -9.21 3.90
N ILE A 47 24.43 -7.88 3.90
CA ILE A 47 23.14 -7.18 3.89
C ILE A 47 22.81 -6.82 2.44
N TRP A 48 21.82 -7.50 1.89
CA TRP A 48 21.33 -7.26 0.53
C TRP A 48 20.38 -6.07 0.49
N ARG A 49 20.57 -5.21 -0.50
CA ARG A 49 19.71 -4.07 -0.84
C ARG A 49 18.84 -4.40 -2.04
N ASP A 50 17.88 -3.53 -2.33
CA ASP A 50 16.93 -3.74 -3.42
C ASP A 50 17.62 -4.03 -4.76
N THR A 51 18.61 -3.22 -5.13
CA THR A 51 19.41 -3.42 -6.35
C THR A 51 20.19 -4.73 -6.35
N ASP A 52 20.73 -5.14 -5.19
CA ASP A 52 21.48 -6.40 -5.09
C ASP A 52 20.55 -7.60 -5.31
N ILE A 53 19.32 -7.52 -4.78
CA ILE A 53 18.32 -8.57 -4.94
C ILE A 53 17.82 -8.62 -6.38
N ARG A 54 17.48 -7.48 -6.99
CA ARG A 54 17.02 -7.46 -8.39
C ARG A 54 18.05 -8.10 -9.33
N ASN A 55 19.31 -7.68 -9.24
CA ASN A 55 20.39 -8.22 -10.06
C ASN A 55 20.57 -9.72 -9.81
N PHE A 56 20.47 -10.16 -8.55
CA PHE A 56 20.55 -11.57 -8.20
C PHE A 56 19.40 -12.40 -8.78
N LEU A 57 18.17 -11.88 -8.75
CA LEU A 57 17.02 -12.57 -9.33
C LEU A 57 17.13 -12.65 -10.86
N GLU A 58 17.59 -11.57 -11.51
CA GLU A 58 17.83 -11.53 -12.97
C GLU A 58 18.94 -12.52 -13.40
N GLU A 59 19.98 -12.71 -12.58
CA GLU A 59 21.09 -13.62 -12.89
C GLU A 59 20.73 -15.11 -12.72
N PHE A 60 19.94 -15.46 -11.71
CA PHE A 60 19.76 -16.86 -11.28
C PHE A 60 18.37 -17.45 -11.51
N PHE A 61 17.38 -16.66 -11.89
CA PHE A 61 16.00 -17.11 -12.04
C PHE A 61 15.38 -16.68 -13.37
N GLU A 62 14.31 -17.37 -13.74
CA GLU A 62 13.46 -16.96 -14.87
C GLU A 62 12.78 -15.60 -14.60
N PRO A 63 12.38 -14.87 -15.65
CA PRO A 63 11.84 -13.51 -15.52
C PRO A 63 10.64 -13.38 -14.58
N ASP A 64 9.88 -14.46 -14.35
CA ASP A 64 8.68 -14.44 -13.52
C ASP A 64 8.98 -14.24 -12.02
N VAL A 65 10.16 -14.65 -11.55
CA VAL A 65 10.58 -14.38 -10.17
C VAL A 65 10.86 -12.89 -9.96
N LEU A 66 11.52 -12.24 -10.93
CA LEU A 66 11.77 -10.80 -10.89
C LEU A 66 10.46 -10.01 -11.06
N GLU A 67 9.56 -10.45 -11.94
CA GLU A 67 8.23 -9.86 -12.09
C GLU A 67 7.40 -9.95 -10.79
N ALA A 68 7.43 -11.11 -10.13
CA ALA A 68 6.80 -11.29 -8.82
C ALA A 68 7.41 -10.36 -7.77
N TYR A 69 8.75 -10.28 -7.71
CA TYR A 69 9.45 -9.35 -6.83
C TYR A 69 8.97 -7.91 -7.07
N ASP A 70 8.86 -7.48 -8.32
CA ASP A 70 8.47 -6.13 -8.70
C ASP A 70 7.00 -5.81 -8.41
N THR A 71 6.13 -6.80 -8.60
CA THR A 71 4.70 -6.69 -8.31
C THR A 71 4.43 -6.46 -6.82
N LEU A 72 5.20 -7.09 -5.94
CA LEU A 72 5.02 -6.97 -4.48
C LEU A 72 5.36 -5.56 -4.00
N VAL A 73 4.40 -4.88 -3.38
CA VAL A 73 4.58 -3.54 -2.78
C VAL A 73 5.18 -3.60 -1.37
N PRO A 74 4.72 -4.49 -0.45
CA PRO A 74 5.28 -4.54 0.89
C PRO A 74 6.73 -5.01 0.89
N TYR A 75 7.60 -4.29 1.58
CA TYR A 75 9.01 -4.66 1.65
C TYR A 75 9.24 -5.98 2.38
N SER A 76 8.40 -6.31 3.37
CA SER A 76 8.45 -7.64 3.99
C SER A 76 8.18 -8.76 2.98
N TYR A 77 7.23 -8.58 2.07
CA TYR A 77 6.88 -9.58 1.06
C TYR A 77 8.01 -9.75 0.04
N LYS A 78 8.58 -8.64 -0.42
CA LYS A 78 9.81 -8.66 -1.23
C LYS A 78 10.95 -9.39 -0.50
N CYS A 79 11.16 -9.12 0.78
CA CYS A 79 12.16 -9.82 1.60
C CYS A 79 11.85 -11.32 1.74
N ASP A 80 10.58 -11.72 1.76
CA ASP A 80 10.18 -13.13 1.81
C ASP A 80 10.63 -13.87 0.56
N LEU A 81 10.30 -13.35 -0.62
CA LEU A 81 10.77 -13.91 -1.88
C LEU A 81 12.30 -13.91 -1.96
N ALA A 82 12.93 -12.78 -1.64
CA ALA A 82 14.38 -12.60 -1.69
C ALA A 82 15.11 -13.64 -0.83
N ARG A 83 14.68 -13.87 0.41
CA ARG A 83 15.39 -14.81 1.29
C ARG A 83 15.21 -16.27 0.87
N PHE A 84 14.07 -16.63 0.31
CA PHE A 84 13.87 -17.97 -0.23
C PHE A 84 14.75 -18.18 -1.47
N ALA A 85 14.80 -17.20 -2.37
CA ALA A 85 15.67 -17.23 -3.55
C ALA A 85 17.16 -17.33 -3.17
N LEU A 86 17.60 -16.49 -2.22
CA LEU A 86 18.98 -16.51 -1.72
C LEU A 86 19.34 -17.87 -1.10
N LEU A 87 18.49 -18.41 -0.23
CA LEU A 87 18.77 -19.70 0.41
C LEU A 87 18.68 -20.87 -0.59
N TYR A 88 17.79 -20.79 -1.58
CA TYR A 88 17.69 -21.80 -2.62
C TYR A 88 18.96 -21.88 -3.46
N VAL A 89 19.53 -20.76 -3.88
CA VAL A 89 20.71 -20.74 -4.77
C VAL A 89 22.01 -20.84 -3.98
N LEU A 90 22.15 -20.09 -2.88
CA LEU A 90 23.41 -19.92 -2.15
C LEU A 90 23.52 -20.78 -0.89
N GLY A 91 22.41 -21.30 -0.38
CA GLY A 91 22.33 -21.90 0.96
C GLY A 91 22.77 -20.93 2.06
N GLY A 92 23.20 -21.47 3.20
CA GLY A 92 23.67 -20.69 4.34
C GLY A 92 22.55 -20.33 5.31
N MET A 93 22.79 -19.29 6.13
CA MET A 93 21.84 -18.82 7.14
C MET A 93 21.20 -17.51 6.72
N TYR A 94 19.90 -17.35 6.94
CA TYR A 94 19.25 -16.05 6.88
C TYR A 94 18.90 -15.59 8.29
N VAL A 95 19.19 -14.32 8.60
CA VAL A 95 18.88 -13.69 9.89
C VAL A 95 18.24 -12.32 9.68
N ASP A 96 16.98 -12.18 10.07
CA ASP A 96 16.26 -10.91 10.06
C ASP A 96 16.99 -9.85 10.91
N LEU A 97 17.00 -8.59 10.46
CA LEU A 97 17.64 -7.50 11.20
C LEU A 97 17.11 -7.35 12.64
N GLY A 98 15.83 -7.66 12.84
CA GLY A 98 15.16 -7.63 14.13
C GLY A 98 15.37 -8.88 15.00
N VAL A 99 16.30 -9.76 14.66
CA VAL A 99 16.64 -10.97 15.43
C VAL A 99 17.97 -10.76 16.14
N TYR A 100 17.95 -10.90 17.47
CA TYR A 100 19.13 -10.88 18.32
C TYR A 100 19.60 -12.31 18.58
N MET A 101 20.71 -12.71 17.94
CA MET A 101 21.32 -14.02 18.19
C MET A 101 21.93 -14.08 19.59
N GLN A 102 21.65 -15.15 20.33
CA GLN A 102 22.20 -15.37 21.68
C GLN A 102 23.34 -16.38 21.70
N ARG A 103 23.32 -17.35 20.77
CA ARG A 103 24.33 -18.41 20.66
C ARG A 103 24.38 -18.98 19.24
N PRO A 104 25.44 -19.72 18.89
CA PRO A 104 25.44 -20.47 17.63
C PRO A 104 24.28 -21.47 17.58
N TRP A 105 23.63 -21.56 16.43
CA TRP A 105 22.61 -22.56 16.18
C TRP A 105 23.28 -23.87 15.78
N GLN A 106 23.15 -24.88 16.64
CA GLN A 106 23.78 -26.19 16.45
C GLN A 106 22.89 -27.07 15.55
N ILE A 107 23.12 -27.03 14.25
CA ILE A 107 22.36 -27.80 13.25
C ILE A 107 23.12 -29.09 12.91
N PRO A 108 22.57 -30.29 13.16
CA PRO A 108 23.24 -31.56 12.88
C PRO A 108 23.57 -31.76 11.39
N LEU A 109 24.69 -32.42 11.06
CA LEU A 109 25.15 -32.60 9.67
C LEU A 109 24.19 -33.39 8.77
N GLU A 110 23.36 -34.24 9.36
CA GLU A 110 22.35 -35.03 8.67
C GLU A 110 21.06 -34.23 8.37
N ARG A 111 21.02 -32.95 8.71
CA ARG A 111 19.86 -32.06 8.58
C ARG A 111 20.17 -30.94 7.60
N PRO A 112 19.90 -31.11 6.31
CA PRO A 112 20.22 -30.14 5.25
C PRO A 112 19.32 -28.91 5.22
N ILE A 113 18.31 -28.83 6.09
CA ILE A 113 17.47 -27.64 6.28
C ILE A 113 17.05 -27.50 7.75
N ALA A 114 16.99 -26.26 8.22
CA ALA A 114 16.59 -25.94 9.58
C ALA A 114 15.74 -24.66 9.64
N ALA A 115 14.70 -24.69 10.49
CA ALA A 115 13.77 -23.57 10.66
C ALA A 115 13.14 -23.59 12.07
N PHE A 116 12.20 -22.68 12.33
CA PHE A 116 11.40 -22.64 13.55
C PHE A 116 9.93 -22.49 13.20
N ARG A 117 9.04 -23.25 13.83
CA ARG A 117 7.60 -22.97 13.74
C ARG A 117 7.28 -21.60 14.33
N ASP A 118 6.34 -20.88 13.73
CA ASP A 118 5.89 -19.60 14.25
C ASP A 118 4.99 -19.78 15.48
N VAL A 119 4.74 -18.69 16.21
CA VAL A 119 3.81 -18.69 17.35
C VAL A 119 2.35 -18.65 16.87
N THR A 120 1.51 -19.50 17.47
CA THR A 120 0.13 -19.77 17.02
C THR A 120 -0.83 -18.58 17.12
N PHE A 121 -0.53 -17.56 17.93
CA PHE A 121 -1.36 -16.34 18.00
C PHE A 121 -0.94 -15.28 16.96
N VAL A 122 0.29 -15.34 16.40
CA VAL A 122 0.71 -14.44 15.29
C VAL A 122 0.20 -14.99 13.96
N SER A 123 0.28 -16.31 13.79
CA SER A 123 -0.31 -17.01 12.65
C SER A 123 -1.32 -18.04 13.16
N PRO A 124 -2.63 -17.87 12.89
CA PRO A 124 -3.64 -18.87 13.24
C PRO A 124 -3.44 -20.18 12.46
N ASN A 125 -2.54 -20.21 11.47
CA ASN A 125 -2.15 -21.42 10.78
C ASN A 125 -1.05 -22.15 11.58
N TRP A 126 -1.39 -23.34 12.10
CA TRP A 126 -0.52 -24.20 12.92
C TRP A 126 0.72 -24.73 12.20
N THR A 127 0.74 -24.64 10.86
CA THR A 127 1.84 -25.11 10.01
C THR A 127 2.88 -24.03 9.72
N ALA A 128 2.60 -22.78 10.11
CA ALA A 128 3.44 -21.65 9.76
C ALA A 128 4.88 -21.79 10.28
N VAL A 129 5.83 -21.50 9.39
CA VAL A 129 7.27 -21.53 9.68
C VAL A 129 7.79 -20.10 9.69
N GLN A 130 8.45 -19.71 10.79
CA GLN A 130 9.00 -18.38 10.95
C GLN A 130 10.12 -18.13 9.92
N THR A 131 10.08 -16.98 9.24
CA THR A 131 10.97 -16.67 8.11
C THR A 131 12.23 -15.87 8.47
N GLY A 132 12.35 -15.42 9.71
CA GLY A 132 13.37 -14.50 10.22
C GLY A 132 14.64 -15.17 10.72
N LEU A 133 14.64 -16.49 10.90
CA LEU A 133 15.83 -17.28 11.17
C LEU A 133 15.71 -18.64 10.49
N LEU A 134 16.47 -18.82 9.41
CA LEU A 134 16.42 -19.99 8.55
C LEU A 134 17.84 -20.45 8.23
N TRP A 135 18.02 -21.74 7.97
CA TRP A 135 19.28 -22.25 7.44
C TRP A 135 19.02 -23.40 6.46
N ALA A 136 19.82 -23.51 5.41
CA ALA A 136 19.77 -24.63 4.48
C ALA A 136 21.05 -24.83 3.69
N GLU A 137 21.21 -26.03 3.14
CA GLU A 137 22.03 -26.28 1.96
C GLU A 137 21.36 -25.68 0.70
N PRO A 138 22.10 -25.39 -0.38
CA PRO A 138 21.49 -24.94 -1.63
C PRO A 138 20.64 -26.05 -2.29
N GLY A 139 19.66 -25.66 -3.10
CA GLY A 139 18.81 -26.55 -3.89
C GLY A 139 17.63 -27.17 -3.14
N ARG A 140 17.30 -26.66 -1.95
CA ARG A 140 16.20 -27.21 -1.13
C ARG A 140 14.82 -26.96 -1.72
N GLU A 141 14.07 -28.04 -1.84
CA GLU A 141 12.75 -28.08 -2.46
C GLU A 141 11.72 -27.20 -1.72
N GLU A 142 11.87 -27.05 -0.40
CA GLU A 142 11.00 -26.21 0.42
C GLU A 142 11.02 -24.75 -0.07
N PHE A 143 12.18 -24.23 -0.48
CA PHE A 143 12.27 -22.86 -1.00
C PHE A 143 11.79 -22.75 -2.44
N ARG A 144 12.05 -23.78 -3.28
CA ARG A 144 11.54 -23.81 -4.65
C ARG A 144 10.01 -23.69 -4.67
N LEU A 145 9.34 -24.53 -3.89
CA LEU A 145 7.87 -24.53 -3.77
C LEU A 145 7.33 -23.22 -3.16
N ALA A 146 8.03 -22.65 -2.17
CA ALA A 146 7.64 -21.36 -1.60
C ALA A 146 7.74 -20.21 -2.62
N ILE A 147 8.78 -20.20 -3.46
CA ILE A 147 8.96 -19.22 -4.54
C ILE A 147 7.83 -19.37 -5.57
N GLU A 148 7.52 -20.59 -6.00
CA GLU A 148 6.45 -20.86 -6.98
C GLU A 148 5.07 -20.40 -6.47
N GLU A 149 4.75 -20.67 -5.20
CA GLU A 149 3.51 -20.22 -4.58
C GLU A 149 3.44 -18.68 -4.52
N ILE A 150 4.56 -17.99 -4.24
CA ILE A 150 4.59 -16.52 -4.27
C ILE A 150 4.32 -16.00 -5.68
N ILE A 151 4.92 -16.59 -6.72
CA ILE A 151 4.66 -16.22 -8.11
C ILE A 151 3.17 -16.41 -8.43
N HIS A 152 2.60 -17.56 -8.04
CA HIS A 152 1.17 -17.83 -8.22
C HIS A 152 0.30 -16.80 -7.51
N ASN A 153 0.63 -16.44 -6.27
CA ASN A 153 -0.09 -15.43 -5.49
C ASN A 153 0.01 -14.04 -6.12
N CYS A 154 1.15 -13.67 -6.72
CA CYS A 154 1.29 -12.43 -7.48
C CYS A 154 0.41 -12.43 -8.73
N ARG A 155 0.45 -13.52 -9.52
CA ARG A 155 -0.35 -13.67 -10.75
C ARG A 155 -1.85 -13.61 -10.47
N THR A 156 -2.30 -14.15 -9.34
CA THR A 156 -3.72 -14.21 -8.95
C THR A 156 -4.15 -13.09 -7.98
N ARG A 157 -3.22 -12.21 -7.57
CA ARG A 157 -3.43 -11.16 -6.56
C ARG A 157 -4.03 -11.69 -5.25
N TYR A 158 -3.51 -12.80 -4.74
CA TYR A 158 -4.05 -13.52 -3.59
C TYR A 158 -3.76 -12.83 -2.24
N TYR A 159 -4.78 -12.51 -1.44
CA TYR A 159 -4.58 -11.90 -0.10
C TYR A 159 -4.60 -12.89 1.06
N GLY A 160 -5.35 -13.98 0.92
CA GLY A 160 -5.60 -14.93 2.01
C GLY A 160 -6.28 -14.33 3.24
N ALA A 161 -6.21 -15.05 4.36
CA ALA A 161 -6.98 -14.70 5.56
C ALA A 161 -6.35 -13.56 6.39
N ASN A 162 -5.03 -13.40 6.31
CA ASN A 162 -4.31 -12.34 7.02
C ASN A 162 -3.01 -11.97 6.26
N PRO A 163 -2.30 -10.91 6.69
CA PRO A 163 -1.11 -10.42 5.99
C PRO A 163 0.08 -11.39 5.89
N LEU A 164 0.03 -12.59 6.49
CA LEU A 164 1.11 -13.58 6.43
C LEU A 164 0.90 -14.64 5.34
N TYR A 165 -0.27 -14.63 4.68
CA TYR A 165 -0.65 -15.59 3.65
C TYR A 165 0.00 -15.36 2.28
N PRO A 166 0.23 -14.13 1.80
CA PRO A 166 0.73 -13.91 0.44
C PRO A 166 2.12 -14.50 0.18
N THR A 167 3.06 -14.33 1.13
CA THR A 167 4.48 -14.66 0.89
C THR A 167 5.21 -15.25 2.10
N GLY A 168 4.67 -15.07 3.30
CA GLY A 168 5.43 -15.20 4.54
C GLY A 168 5.35 -16.58 5.19
N PRO A 169 5.21 -16.62 6.54
CA PRO A 169 5.25 -17.87 7.29
C PRO A 169 4.29 -18.97 6.85
N VAL A 170 3.11 -18.60 6.32
CA VAL A 170 2.11 -19.57 5.88
C VAL A 170 2.54 -20.28 4.60
N VAL A 171 3.09 -19.55 3.62
CA VAL A 171 3.62 -20.11 2.37
C VAL A 171 4.77 -21.07 2.68
N LEU A 172 5.73 -20.62 3.50
CA LEU A 172 6.87 -21.45 3.87
C LEU A 172 6.43 -22.70 4.63
N GLY A 173 5.48 -22.58 5.55
CA GLY A 173 4.92 -23.71 6.29
C GLY A 173 4.28 -24.77 5.40
N ARG A 174 3.47 -24.33 4.41
CA ARG A 174 2.87 -25.24 3.41
C ARG A 174 3.93 -25.96 2.59
N ALA A 175 4.99 -25.25 2.17
CA ALA A 175 6.08 -25.85 1.41
C ALA A 175 6.83 -26.92 2.23
N PHE A 176 7.18 -26.62 3.48
CA PHE A 176 7.81 -27.59 4.40
C PHE A 176 6.96 -28.85 4.55
N LEU A 177 5.66 -28.69 4.78
CA LEU A 177 4.73 -29.81 4.91
C LEU A 177 4.60 -30.63 3.64
N LYS A 178 4.56 -29.97 2.47
CA LYS A 178 4.47 -30.65 1.18
C LYS A 178 5.68 -31.56 0.97
N VAL A 179 6.90 -31.03 1.15
CA VAL A 179 8.14 -31.82 1.01
C VAL A 179 8.17 -32.99 1.99
N MET A 180 7.86 -32.73 3.27
CA MET A 180 7.81 -33.78 4.29
C MET A 180 6.80 -34.88 3.93
N THR A 181 5.65 -34.52 3.35
CA THR A 181 4.63 -35.50 2.94
C THR A 181 5.06 -36.30 1.71
N ASP A 182 5.68 -35.64 0.73
CA ASP A 182 6.14 -36.25 -0.51
C ASP A 182 7.31 -37.24 -0.29
N GLN A 183 8.17 -36.98 0.71
CA GLN A 183 9.27 -37.88 1.09
C GLN A 183 8.82 -39.20 1.73
N GLY A 184 7.57 -39.29 2.19
CA GLY A 184 7.00 -40.48 2.85
C GLY A 184 6.99 -40.39 4.38
N ARG A 185 6.53 -41.47 5.03
CA ARG A 185 6.19 -41.45 6.48
C ARG A 185 7.25 -42.09 7.39
N ALA A 186 8.34 -42.63 6.83
CA ALA A 186 9.37 -43.28 7.63
C ALA A 186 10.17 -42.23 8.44
N PRO A 187 10.45 -42.46 9.74
CA PRO A 187 11.23 -41.49 10.53
C PRO A 187 12.62 -41.17 9.96
N SER A 188 13.19 -42.07 9.16
CA SER A 188 14.48 -41.90 8.50
C SER A 188 14.47 -40.93 7.32
N VAL A 189 13.30 -40.60 6.76
CA VAL A 189 13.18 -39.68 5.63
C VAL A 189 12.90 -38.24 6.04
N ASP A 190 12.47 -38.00 7.29
CA ASP A 190 12.39 -36.65 7.84
C ASP A 190 13.80 -36.12 8.03
N ASP A 191 14.23 -35.24 7.13
CA ASP A 191 15.53 -34.56 7.12
C ASP A 191 15.45 -33.11 7.64
N GLN A 192 14.26 -32.65 8.06
CA GLN A 192 14.02 -31.28 8.49
C GLN A 192 14.37 -31.07 9.97
N HIS A 193 15.13 -30.01 10.27
CA HIS A 193 15.46 -29.62 11.65
C HIS A 193 14.64 -28.40 12.11
N VAL A 194 13.43 -28.67 12.59
CA VAL A 194 12.46 -27.63 12.94
C VAL A 194 12.32 -27.46 14.45
N GLY A 195 12.73 -26.29 14.95
CA GLY A 195 12.46 -25.81 16.31
C GLY A 195 11.10 -25.12 16.43
N ALA A 196 10.94 -24.27 17.45
CA ALA A 196 9.74 -23.46 17.61
C ALA A 196 10.06 -22.08 18.20
N CYS A 197 9.37 -21.06 17.70
CA CYS A 197 9.25 -19.79 18.38
C CYS A 197 8.34 -19.97 19.61
N ARG A 198 8.72 -19.37 20.74
CA ARG A 198 7.92 -19.40 21.98
C ARG A 198 7.77 -18.01 22.56
N CYS A 199 6.56 -17.69 23.02
CA CYS A 199 6.36 -16.52 23.85
C CYS A 199 6.93 -16.75 25.24
N VAL A 200 7.76 -15.80 25.69
CA VAL A 200 8.32 -15.82 27.04
C VAL A 200 7.59 -14.88 28.00
N THR A 201 6.68 -14.05 27.47
CA THR A 201 5.79 -13.16 28.25
C THR A 201 4.38 -13.15 27.65
N PRO A 202 3.64 -14.29 27.66
CA PRO A 202 2.36 -14.42 26.97
C PRO A 202 1.25 -13.49 27.49
N GLU A 203 1.36 -13.01 28.72
CA GLU A 203 0.41 -12.09 29.35
C GLU A 203 0.75 -10.60 29.13
N ALA A 204 1.89 -10.30 28.49
CA ALA A 204 2.29 -8.93 28.23
C ALA A 204 1.62 -8.38 26.97
N GLU A 205 1.27 -7.09 26.98
CA GLU A 205 0.78 -6.36 25.79
C GLU A 205 1.78 -6.47 24.62
N MET A 206 3.08 -6.51 24.94
CA MET A 206 4.15 -6.73 23.98
C MET A 206 4.79 -8.10 24.18
N LEU A 207 4.53 -8.99 23.24
CA LEU A 207 4.95 -10.38 23.31
C LEU A 207 6.42 -10.54 22.92
N ASN A 208 7.26 -10.84 23.92
CA ASN A 208 8.64 -11.27 23.72
C ASN A 208 8.66 -12.69 23.17
N VAL A 209 9.38 -12.89 22.06
CA VAL A 209 9.46 -14.19 21.37
C VAL A 209 10.90 -14.65 21.30
N ALA A 210 11.12 -15.91 21.68
CA ALA A 210 12.40 -16.60 21.61
C ALA A 210 12.37 -17.69 20.55
N TYR A 211 13.47 -17.86 19.81
CA TYR A 211 13.71 -18.96 18.89
C TYR A 211 14.30 -20.13 19.70
N VAL A 212 13.55 -21.21 19.86
CA VAL A 212 13.95 -22.39 20.64
C VAL A 212 14.20 -23.56 19.68
N SER A 213 15.44 -24.05 19.66
CA SER A 213 15.87 -25.17 18.80
C SER A 213 15.10 -26.47 19.10
N LYS A 214 15.22 -27.47 18.21
CA LYS A 214 14.61 -28.79 18.39
C LYS A 214 15.08 -29.47 19.69
N GLU A 215 16.30 -29.17 20.13
CA GLU A 215 16.93 -29.63 21.38
C GLU A 215 16.54 -28.82 22.61
N GLY A 216 15.73 -27.76 22.47
CA GLY A 216 15.26 -26.94 23.58
C GLY A 216 16.18 -25.78 23.97
N ALA A 217 17.28 -25.54 23.25
CA ALA A 217 18.14 -24.39 23.52
C ALA A 217 17.56 -23.10 22.92
N VAL A 218 17.61 -21.99 23.67
CA VAL A 218 17.29 -20.64 23.16
C VAL A 218 18.41 -20.15 22.26
N VAL A 219 18.12 -20.01 20.97
CA VAL A 219 19.08 -19.63 19.92
C VAL A 219 19.12 -18.12 19.73
N ALA A 220 17.95 -17.48 19.70
CA ALA A 220 17.81 -16.06 19.40
C ALA A 220 16.55 -15.46 20.03
N LEU A 221 16.46 -14.13 20.04
CA LEU A 221 15.31 -13.36 20.52
C LEU A 221 14.81 -12.42 19.43
N ARG A 222 13.50 -12.17 19.39
CA ARG A 222 12.90 -11.16 18.52
C ARG A 222 12.95 -9.79 19.19
N SER A 223 13.61 -8.82 18.57
CA SER A 223 13.68 -7.42 19.03
C SER A 223 12.52 -6.55 18.51
N LYS A 224 11.78 -6.99 17.48
CA LYS A 224 10.66 -6.23 16.93
C LYS A 224 9.51 -6.15 17.94
N ARG A 225 9.13 -4.92 18.27
CA ARG A 225 8.08 -4.54 19.23
C ARG A 225 6.74 -4.23 18.57
N LYS A 226 6.77 -3.55 17.42
CA LYS A 226 5.59 -3.27 16.61
C LYS A 226 5.57 -4.21 15.39
N PRO A 227 4.40 -4.79 15.04
CA PRO A 227 4.26 -5.56 13.82
C PRO A 227 4.19 -4.64 12.60
N GLY A 228 4.46 -5.17 11.41
CA GLY A 228 4.22 -4.45 10.15
C GLY A 228 5.43 -3.74 9.55
N ASP A 229 6.30 -3.11 10.33
CA ASP A 229 7.47 -2.37 9.80
C ASP A 229 8.67 -2.30 10.77
N LEU A 230 9.73 -1.59 10.34
CA LEU A 230 10.97 -1.36 11.12
C LEU A 230 11.19 0.11 11.50
N SER A 231 10.19 0.98 11.29
CA SER A 231 10.32 2.42 11.54
C SER A 231 10.60 2.71 13.02
N HIS A 232 9.97 1.97 13.94
CA HIS A 232 10.20 2.10 15.39
C HIS A 232 11.59 1.66 15.84
N LEU A 233 12.33 0.94 14.99
CA LEU A 233 13.74 0.59 15.22
C LEU A 233 14.71 1.58 14.57
N GLY A 234 14.21 2.68 14.01
CA GLY A 234 15.01 3.77 13.43
C GLY A 234 15.30 3.65 11.93
N ILE A 235 14.73 2.65 11.24
CA ILE A 235 14.87 2.53 9.78
C ILE A 235 14.02 3.61 9.10
N LYS A 236 14.67 4.41 8.25
CA LYS A 236 13.99 5.41 7.42
C LYS A 236 13.45 4.77 6.14
N GLY A 237 12.33 5.30 5.66
CA GLY A 237 11.70 4.82 4.43
C GLY A 237 11.24 3.38 4.46
N ALA A 238 10.97 2.80 5.65
CA ALA A 238 10.29 1.51 5.74
C ALA A 238 8.80 1.66 5.38
N ASN A 239 8.14 0.55 5.00
CA ASN A 239 6.69 0.52 4.80
C ASN A 239 6.03 -0.55 5.69
N ASN A 240 4.73 -0.40 5.92
CA ASN A 240 3.97 -1.27 6.82
C ASN A 240 3.09 -2.25 6.05
N TYR A 241 3.48 -3.53 6.06
CA TYR A 241 2.79 -4.55 5.27
C TYR A 241 1.37 -4.85 5.76
N ASN A 242 1.08 -4.66 7.06
CA ASN A 242 -0.28 -4.83 7.58
C ASN A 242 -1.22 -3.77 6.99
N GLN A 243 -0.78 -2.51 6.93
CA GLN A 243 -1.56 -1.41 6.35
C GLN A 243 -1.75 -1.57 4.84
N ILE A 244 -0.70 -1.99 4.13
CA ILE A 244 -0.78 -2.22 2.68
C ILE A 244 -1.72 -3.41 2.37
N TRP A 245 -1.64 -4.49 3.14
CA TRP A 245 -2.52 -5.65 3.00
C TRP A 245 -3.99 -5.30 3.31
N SER A 246 -4.24 -4.55 4.39
CA SER A 246 -5.61 -4.19 4.79
C SER A 246 -6.28 -3.29 3.75
N ARG A 247 -5.49 -2.40 3.13
CA ARG A 247 -5.89 -1.57 1.99
C ARG A 247 -6.06 -2.32 0.67
N ARG A 248 -5.73 -3.61 0.60
CA ARG A 248 -5.77 -4.38 -0.67
C ARG A 248 -4.89 -3.75 -1.76
N GLN A 249 -3.65 -3.39 -1.40
CA GLN A 249 -2.66 -2.80 -2.33
C GLN A 249 -1.30 -3.53 -2.35
N ALA A 250 -1.25 -4.79 -1.90
CA ALA A 250 -0.02 -5.58 -1.82
C ALA A 250 0.62 -5.89 -3.19
N TYR A 251 -0.14 -5.79 -4.28
CA TYR A 251 0.28 -6.11 -5.65
C TYR A 251 0.20 -4.88 -6.58
N GLY A 252 0.28 -3.67 -6.01
CA GLY A 252 0.28 -2.42 -6.77
C GLY A 252 -1.10 -1.98 -7.27
N GLU A 253 -2.18 -2.47 -6.67
CA GLU A 253 -3.55 -2.12 -7.04
C GLU A 253 -3.78 -0.59 -6.92
N PRO A 254 -4.23 0.08 -8.00
CA PRO A 254 -4.51 1.51 -7.96
C PRO A 254 -5.82 1.84 -7.21
N VAL A 255 -6.65 0.82 -6.97
CA VAL A 255 -7.93 0.91 -6.28
C VAL A 255 -7.93 -0.15 -5.18
N SER A 256 -8.15 0.27 -3.95
CA SER A 256 -8.45 -0.63 -2.85
C SER A 256 -9.84 -1.23 -3.07
N SER A 257 -9.93 -2.56 -3.18
CA SER A 257 -11.20 -3.24 -3.42
C SER A 257 -11.41 -4.38 -2.44
N TRP A 258 -12.50 -4.31 -1.68
CA TRP A 258 -12.97 -5.36 -0.79
C TRP A 258 -14.22 -5.99 -1.40
N GLN A 259 -14.09 -7.23 -1.86
CA GLN A 259 -15.22 -8.01 -2.34
C GLN A 259 -16.18 -8.34 -1.19
N ALA A 260 -17.43 -8.67 -1.49
CA ALA A 260 -18.43 -8.94 -0.46
C ALA A 260 -18.05 -10.11 0.46
N ASN A 261 -17.33 -11.12 -0.05
CA ASN A 261 -16.79 -12.22 0.75
C ASN A 261 -15.49 -11.89 1.51
N ASP A 262 -14.96 -10.67 1.38
CA ASP A 262 -13.73 -10.26 2.07
C ASP A 262 -13.91 -10.31 3.59
N LEU A 263 -12.97 -10.96 4.29
CA LEU A 263 -13.01 -11.14 5.74
C LEU A 263 -12.89 -9.83 6.54
N GLN A 264 -12.44 -8.74 5.93
CA GLN A 264 -12.40 -7.43 6.60
C GLN A 264 -13.74 -6.73 6.60
N ILE A 265 -14.65 -7.08 5.68
CA ILE A 265 -16.00 -6.56 5.66
C ILE A 265 -16.88 -7.51 6.46
N GLN A 266 -17.56 -7.00 7.48
CA GLN A 266 -18.45 -7.79 8.31
C GLN A 266 -19.88 -7.32 8.13
N VAL A 267 -20.84 -8.22 8.40
CA VAL A 267 -22.28 -7.98 8.22
C VAL A 267 -23.01 -8.23 9.53
N GLN A 268 -24.12 -7.52 9.75
CA GLN A 268 -24.93 -7.65 10.95
C GLN A 268 -26.39 -7.23 10.68
N ASN A 269 -27.24 -7.28 11.70
CA ASN A 269 -28.63 -6.80 11.65
C ASN A 269 -29.45 -7.37 10.48
N GLY A 270 -29.29 -8.69 10.24
CA GLY A 270 -30.01 -9.42 9.19
C GLY A 270 -29.32 -9.42 7.83
N ALA A 271 -28.27 -8.62 7.62
CA ALA A 271 -27.42 -8.77 6.44
C ALA A 271 -26.58 -10.06 6.55
N PHE A 272 -26.39 -10.74 5.42
CA PHE A 272 -25.63 -11.99 5.35
C PHE A 272 -24.82 -12.08 4.06
N LYS A 273 -23.81 -12.96 4.07
CA LYS A 273 -22.96 -13.24 2.93
C LYS A 273 -23.34 -14.57 2.29
N GLN A 274 -23.57 -14.58 0.99
CA GLN A 274 -23.84 -15.79 0.22
C GLN A 274 -23.30 -15.63 -1.21
N ASP A 275 -22.71 -16.68 -1.78
CA ASP A 275 -22.25 -16.73 -3.18
C ASP A 275 -21.35 -15.56 -3.62
N GLY A 276 -20.54 -15.03 -2.70
CA GLY A 276 -19.63 -13.90 -2.99
C GLY A 276 -20.30 -12.53 -2.91
N LEU A 277 -21.53 -12.44 -2.42
CA LEU A 277 -22.36 -11.24 -2.34
C LEU A 277 -22.77 -10.93 -0.89
N ILE A 278 -23.12 -9.68 -0.61
CA ILE A 278 -23.77 -9.24 0.64
C ILE A 278 -25.24 -8.97 0.33
N HIS A 279 -26.12 -9.74 0.96
CA HIS A 279 -27.56 -9.54 0.90
C HIS A 279 -28.01 -8.71 2.09
N LEU A 280 -28.90 -7.74 1.83
CA LEU A 280 -29.48 -6.87 2.84
C LEU A 280 -30.91 -7.36 3.18
N PRO A 281 -31.39 -7.14 4.41
CA PRO A 281 -32.73 -7.54 4.80
C PRO A 281 -33.81 -6.74 4.04
N GLU A 282 -34.99 -7.34 3.85
CA GLU A 282 -36.12 -6.65 3.21
C GLU A 282 -36.65 -5.47 4.05
N GLN A 283 -36.51 -5.56 5.37
CA GLN A 283 -36.93 -4.54 6.32
C GLN A 283 -35.80 -3.56 6.65
N VAL A 284 -36.17 -2.32 6.98
CA VAL A 284 -35.23 -1.27 7.39
C VAL A 284 -34.39 -1.73 8.58
N ALA A 285 -33.07 -1.74 8.40
CA ALA A 285 -32.10 -2.07 9.44
C ALA A 285 -30.96 -1.05 9.43
N GLN A 286 -30.53 -0.64 10.62
CA GLN A 286 -29.41 0.28 10.79
C GLN A 286 -28.09 -0.51 10.83
N SER A 287 -27.03 0.06 10.28
CA SER A 287 -25.66 -0.47 10.36
C SER A 287 -25.54 -1.91 9.89
N LEU A 288 -25.69 -2.14 8.60
CA LEU A 288 -25.65 -3.46 7.95
C LEU A 288 -24.23 -4.00 7.80
N THR A 289 -23.24 -3.13 7.66
CA THR A 289 -21.84 -3.48 7.45
C THR A 289 -20.91 -2.73 8.39
N TYR A 290 -19.74 -3.31 8.65
CA TYR A 290 -18.62 -2.63 9.30
C TYR A 290 -17.27 -3.19 8.82
N GLY A 291 -16.17 -2.53 9.20
CA GLY A 291 -14.86 -2.71 8.57
C GLY A 291 -14.70 -1.87 7.29
N PRO A 292 -13.54 -1.89 6.61
CA PRO A 292 -12.42 -2.83 6.74
C PRO A 292 -11.38 -2.49 7.82
N HIS A 293 -11.60 -1.45 8.64
CA HIS A 293 -10.66 -1.00 9.68
C HIS A 293 -9.29 -0.61 9.13
N ILE A 294 -9.29 0.26 8.12
CA ILE A 294 -8.06 0.68 7.44
C ILE A 294 -7.55 2.02 7.96
N THR A 295 -6.25 2.25 7.82
CA THR A 295 -5.72 3.61 7.86
C THR A 295 -6.03 4.29 6.52
N VAL A 296 -6.42 5.56 6.50
CA VAL A 296 -6.54 6.37 5.27
C VAL A 296 -5.67 7.62 5.45
N GLU A 297 -4.77 7.87 4.50
CA GLU A 297 -3.91 9.06 4.55
C GLU A 297 -4.68 10.32 4.17
N PRO A 298 -4.17 11.53 4.48
CA PRO A 298 -4.75 12.75 3.96
C PRO A 298 -4.79 12.75 2.43
N GLY A 299 -5.91 13.18 1.87
CA GLY A 299 -6.09 13.21 0.43
C GLY A 299 -7.54 13.29 -0.02
N HIS A 300 -7.71 13.24 -1.34
CA HIS A 300 -9.00 13.12 -1.97
C HIS A 300 -9.18 11.70 -2.48
N TYR A 301 -10.37 11.18 -2.27
CA TYR A 301 -10.70 9.81 -2.61
C TYR A 301 -12.03 9.77 -3.33
N GLU A 302 -12.12 8.82 -4.25
CA GLU A 302 -13.37 8.36 -4.81
C GLU A 302 -13.72 7.06 -4.09
N PHE A 303 -14.88 7.06 -3.44
CA PHE A 303 -15.44 5.86 -2.86
C PHE A 303 -16.56 5.35 -3.75
N SER A 304 -16.67 4.04 -3.92
CA SER A 304 -17.81 3.45 -4.61
C SER A 304 -18.30 2.14 -4.02
N LEU A 305 -19.61 1.96 -4.10
CA LEU A 305 -20.30 0.69 -3.89
C LEU A 305 -20.60 0.08 -5.25
N GLN A 306 -20.29 -1.20 -5.40
CA GLN A 306 -20.64 -1.98 -6.58
C GLN A 306 -21.78 -2.92 -6.23
N PHE A 307 -22.91 -2.81 -6.94
CA PHE A 307 -24.08 -3.67 -6.76
C PHE A 307 -24.16 -4.74 -7.85
N GLU A 308 -25.03 -5.72 -7.62
CA GLU A 308 -25.41 -6.69 -8.63
C GLU A 308 -26.35 -6.08 -9.69
N PRO A 309 -26.23 -6.47 -10.98
CA PRO A 309 -27.18 -6.05 -12.00
C PRO A 309 -28.64 -6.32 -11.59
N GLY A 310 -29.51 -5.33 -11.78
CA GLY A 310 -30.92 -5.41 -11.37
C GLY A 310 -31.18 -5.11 -9.89
N THR A 311 -30.17 -4.63 -9.14
CA THR A 311 -30.38 -4.14 -7.77
C THR A 311 -31.25 -2.88 -7.75
N GLU A 312 -32.24 -2.84 -6.88
CA GLU A 312 -33.18 -1.73 -6.68
C GLU A 312 -33.20 -1.33 -5.20
N PHE A 313 -33.16 -0.02 -4.91
CA PHE A 313 -33.28 0.48 -3.54
C PHE A 313 -33.79 1.92 -3.49
N ASP A 314 -34.53 2.28 -2.43
CA ASP A 314 -35.02 3.65 -2.25
C ASP A 314 -33.89 4.57 -1.79
N PHE A 315 -33.36 4.28 -0.60
CA PHE A 315 -32.35 5.07 0.08
C PHE A 315 -31.40 4.18 0.87
N LEU A 316 -30.11 4.36 0.61
CA LEU A 316 -29.04 3.86 1.48
C LEU A 316 -28.32 5.05 2.08
N ARG A 317 -27.81 4.91 3.29
CA ARG A 317 -26.85 5.87 3.84
C ARG A 317 -25.53 5.15 4.07
N LEU A 318 -24.46 5.75 3.58
CA LEU A 318 -23.13 5.27 3.86
C LEU A 318 -22.41 6.26 4.76
N ASP A 319 -22.02 5.77 5.93
CA ASP A 319 -21.21 6.48 6.89
C ASP A 319 -19.79 5.95 6.82
N ILE A 320 -18.83 6.87 6.67
CA ILE A 320 -17.40 6.60 6.82
C ILE A 320 -17.05 7.03 8.23
N THR A 321 -16.72 6.05 9.07
CA THR A 321 -16.58 6.24 10.51
C THR A 321 -15.19 5.91 11.01
N THR A 322 -14.84 6.43 12.18
CA THR A 322 -13.68 6.02 12.97
C THR A 322 -14.10 5.76 14.42
N ALA A 323 -13.17 5.27 15.24
CA ALA A 323 -13.37 4.97 16.65
C ALA A 323 -14.49 3.93 16.89
N GLY A 324 -14.51 2.84 16.10
CA GLY A 324 -15.48 1.76 16.25
C GLY A 324 -16.91 2.20 15.91
N GLY A 325 -17.06 2.94 14.82
CA GLY A 325 -18.35 3.51 14.41
C GLY A 325 -18.78 4.79 15.14
N ALA A 326 -18.12 5.18 16.23
CA ALA A 326 -18.60 6.28 17.10
C ALA A 326 -18.44 7.69 16.48
N ARG A 327 -17.49 7.89 15.57
CA ARG A 327 -17.21 9.20 14.96
C ARG A 327 -17.42 9.15 13.45
N ILE A 328 -18.48 9.81 12.96
CA ILE A 328 -18.76 9.95 11.53
C ILE A 328 -17.82 11.01 10.95
N GLN A 329 -16.99 10.63 9.98
CA GLN A 329 -16.11 11.53 9.23
C GLN A 329 -16.83 12.09 7.99
N LYS A 330 -17.64 11.25 7.35
CA LYS A 330 -18.46 11.61 6.19
C LYS A 330 -19.71 10.75 6.20
N SER A 331 -20.84 11.35 5.87
CA SER A 331 -22.10 10.65 5.62
C SER A 331 -22.59 11.02 4.22
N SER A 332 -23.17 10.05 3.51
CA SER A 332 -23.75 10.26 2.19
C SER A 332 -24.99 9.41 2.01
N VAL A 333 -26.08 10.04 1.58
CA VAL A 333 -27.33 9.35 1.26
C VAL A 333 -27.33 9.05 -0.25
N LEU A 334 -27.47 7.78 -0.57
CA LEU A 334 -27.51 7.23 -1.92
C LEU A 334 -28.97 6.94 -2.30
N ARG A 335 -29.32 7.29 -3.54
CA ARG A 335 -30.59 6.97 -4.17
C ARG A 335 -30.32 6.06 -5.36
N ALA A 336 -31.25 5.18 -5.75
CA ALA A 336 -31.07 4.34 -6.92
C ALA A 336 -30.74 5.13 -8.20
N SER A 337 -31.26 6.36 -8.34
CA SER A 337 -30.96 7.25 -9.47
C SER A 337 -29.50 7.71 -9.55
N ALA A 338 -28.68 7.46 -8.52
CA ALA A 338 -27.26 7.78 -8.50
C ALA A 338 -26.38 6.60 -8.94
N MET A 339 -27.00 5.45 -9.23
CA MET A 339 -26.32 4.27 -9.74
C MET A 339 -26.11 4.42 -11.25
N ASP A 340 -24.89 4.17 -11.71
CA ASP A 340 -24.57 4.16 -13.14
C ASP A 340 -25.01 2.86 -13.82
N GLU A 341 -24.80 2.79 -15.14
CA GLU A 341 -25.16 1.63 -15.98
C GLU A 341 -24.46 0.34 -15.55
N ASP A 342 -23.30 0.45 -14.89
CA ASP A 342 -22.53 -0.68 -14.38
C ASP A 342 -22.96 -1.11 -12.97
N GLY A 343 -24.00 -0.48 -12.39
CA GLY A 343 -24.46 -0.79 -11.05
C GLY A 343 -23.59 -0.20 -9.94
N ARG A 344 -22.86 0.89 -10.23
CA ARG A 344 -21.94 1.52 -9.28
C ARG A 344 -22.49 2.85 -8.77
N CYS A 345 -22.43 3.04 -7.46
CA CYS A 345 -22.71 4.32 -6.81
C CYS A 345 -21.39 4.92 -6.32
N THR A 346 -21.06 6.12 -6.79
CA THR A 346 -19.77 6.78 -6.52
C THR A 346 -19.96 8.11 -5.81
N PHE A 347 -19.06 8.45 -4.89
CA PHE A 347 -19.02 9.78 -4.27
C PHE A 347 -17.62 10.16 -3.79
N GLU A 348 -17.42 11.47 -3.60
CA GLU A 348 -16.15 12.03 -3.17
C GLU A 348 -16.00 12.02 -1.65
N LEU A 349 -14.81 11.63 -1.20
CA LEU A 349 -14.36 11.69 0.18
C LEU A 349 -13.11 12.57 0.25
N HIS A 350 -13.15 13.61 1.09
CA HIS A 350 -11.98 14.41 1.43
C HIS A 350 -11.54 14.06 2.84
N VAL A 351 -10.27 13.68 2.98
CA VAL A 351 -9.64 13.29 4.24
C VAL A 351 -8.58 14.34 4.57
N PRO A 352 -8.87 15.29 5.48
CA PRO A 352 -7.95 16.42 5.76
C PRO A 352 -6.75 16.01 6.62
N GLU A 353 -6.89 14.96 7.42
CA GLU A 353 -5.88 14.43 8.33
C GLU A 353 -5.87 12.90 8.29
N ARG A 354 -4.78 12.27 8.71
CA ARG A 354 -4.65 10.80 8.73
C ARG A 354 -5.75 10.21 9.63
N LEU A 355 -6.53 9.30 9.07
CA LEU A 355 -7.57 8.57 9.80
C LEU A 355 -7.11 7.14 10.07
N GLU A 356 -7.29 6.67 11.30
CA GLU A 356 -7.01 5.29 11.70
C GLU A 356 -8.32 4.54 11.99
N ASN A 357 -8.31 3.22 11.74
CA ASN A 357 -9.46 2.34 11.96
C ASN A 357 -10.74 2.85 11.26
N VAL A 358 -10.62 3.21 9.98
CA VAL A 358 -11.74 3.66 9.16
C VAL A 358 -12.65 2.48 8.81
N GLU A 359 -13.94 2.69 9.00
CA GLU A 359 -15.00 1.72 8.70
C GLU A 359 -16.01 2.30 7.71
N PHE A 360 -16.60 1.42 6.90
CA PHE A 360 -17.65 1.69 5.94
C PHE A 360 -18.94 1.08 6.47
N VAL A 361 -19.81 1.94 6.98
CA VAL A 361 -21.06 1.54 7.63
C VAL A 361 -22.22 1.86 6.70
N LEU A 362 -22.77 0.84 6.07
CA LEU A 362 -23.95 0.96 5.23
C LEU A 362 -25.21 0.86 6.09
N HIS A 363 -26.15 1.76 5.91
CA HIS A 363 -27.47 1.75 6.54
C HIS A 363 -28.55 1.69 5.46
N GLN A 364 -29.60 0.92 5.72
CA GLN A 364 -30.77 0.87 4.86
C GLN A 364 -31.84 1.79 5.43
N LEU A 365 -32.34 2.71 4.61
CA LEU A 365 -33.36 3.69 4.99
C LEU A 365 -34.70 3.47 4.28
N GLY A 366 -34.80 2.44 3.44
CA GLY A 366 -36.01 2.10 2.68
C GLY A 366 -35.95 0.66 2.16
N THR A 367 -36.69 0.37 1.10
CA THR A 367 -36.67 -0.96 0.46
C THR A 367 -35.34 -1.22 -0.24
N PHE A 368 -34.94 -2.48 -0.25
CA PHE A 368 -33.75 -2.95 -0.97
C PHE A 368 -34.03 -4.34 -1.54
N LYS A 369 -33.70 -4.52 -2.83
CA LYS A 369 -33.77 -5.80 -3.53
C LYS A 369 -32.52 -5.95 -4.39
N GLY A 370 -31.80 -7.05 -4.24
CA GLY A 370 -30.54 -7.31 -4.93
C GLY A 370 -29.43 -7.62 -3.95
N ALA A 371 -28.19 -7.27 -4.31
CA ALA A 371 -27.04 -7.55 -3.47
C ALA A 371 -25.86 -6.61 -3.74
N LEU A 372 -24.99 -6.45 -2.75
CA LEU A 372 -23.75 -5.71 -2.86
C LEU A 372 -22.59 -6.64 -3.22
N ARG A 373 -21.78 -6.26 -4.21
CA ARG A 373 -20.61 -7.01 -4.71
C ARG A 373 -19.31 -6.57 -4.06
N ALA A 374 -19.08 -5.27 -3.93
CA ALA A 374 -17.81 -4.76 -3.44
C ALA A 374 -17.89 -3.35 -2.88
N PHE A 375 -16.93 -3.05 -2.00
CA PHE A 375 -16.55 -1.71 -1.59
C PHE A 375 -15.24 -1.35 -2.29
N GLN A 376 -15.13 -0.13 -2.79
CA GLN A 376 -13.94 0.34 -3.49
C GLN A 376 -13.55 1.75 -3.02
N LEU A 377 -12.26 1.96 -2.85
CA LEU A 377 -11.67 3.24 -2.50
C LEU A 377 -10.48 3.52 -3.41
N ARG A 378 -10.56 4.60 -4.17
CA ARG A 378 -9.52 5.06 -5.08
C ARG A 378 -8.97 6.39 -4.60
N HIS A 379 -7.67 6.48 -4.37
CA HIS A 379 -7.03 7.77 -4.13
C HIS A 379 -7.03 8.58 -5.43
N ARG A 380 -7.57 9.79 -5.39
CA ARG A 380 -7.62 10.73 -6.50
C ARG A 380 -6.55 11.78 -6.29
N LYS A 381 -5.55 11.81 -7.18
CA LYS A 381 -4.54 12.87 -7.10
C LYS A 381 -5.21 14.21 -7.41
N ARG A 382 -5.15 15.10 -6.43
CA ARG A 382 -5.67 16.46 -6.53
C ARG A 382 -4.62 17.43 -6.06
N TRP A 383 -4.39 18.46 -6.87
CA TRP A 383 -3.53 19.56 -6.54
C TRP A 383 -4.35 20.84 -6.47
N SER A 384 -3.97 21.74 -5.57
CA SER A 384 -4.62 23.01 -5.39
C SER A 384 -3.57 24.08 -5.13
N TRP A 385 -3.68 25.20 -5.84
CA TRP A 385 -2.78 26.34 -5.72
C TRP A 385 -3.60 27.61 -5.61
N SER A 386 -3.53 28.27 -4.45
CA SER A 386 -4.13 29.59 -4.26
C SER A 386 -3.40 30.61 -5.13
N ALA A 387 -4.15 31.44 -5.85
CA ALA A 387 -3.59 32.54 -6.63
C ALA A 387 -2.95 33.62 -5.75
N ALA A 388 -3.31 33.71 -4.47
CA ALA A 388 -2.63 34.57 -3.49
C ALA A 388 -1.37 33.90 -2.90
N GLY A 389 -1.18 32.61 -3.13
CA GLY A 389 -0.10 31.82 -2.55
C GLY A 389 1.26 32.05 -3.24
N PRO A 390 2.37 31.71 -2.57
CA PRO A 390 3.73 31.98 -3.06
C PRO A 390 4.13 31.15 -4.29
N GLN A 391 3.38 30.09 -4.60
CA GLN A 391 3.61 29.19 -5.73
C GLN A 391 3.20 29.81 -7.08
N ILE A 392 2.40 30.89 -7.04
CA ILE A 392 1.94 31.62 -8.22
C ILE A 392 2.43 33.07 -8.06
N LYS A 393 2.94 33.67 -9.13
CA LYS A 393 3.36 35.09 -9.11
C LYS A 393 2.62 35.84 -10.21
N SER A 394 2.07 37.01 -9.89
CA SER A 394 1.46 37.88 -10.91
C SER A 394 2.50 38.38 -11.91
N LEU A 395 2.09 38.57 -13.16
CA LEU A 395 2.92 39.07 -14.26
C LEU A 395 2.26 40.26 -14.97
N GLY A 396 3.09 41.18 -15.47
CA GLY A 396 2.65 42.29 -16.29
C GLY A 396 1.77 43.28 -15.52
N ALA A 397 0.58 43.57 -16.04
CA ALA A 397 -0.38 44.48 -15.43
C ALA A 397 -1.28 43.80 -14.36
N ALA A 398 -1.05 42.52 -14.06
CA ALA A 398 -1.76 41.82 -13.01
C ALA A 398 -1.15 42.15 -11.64
N ARG A 399 -1.99 42.24 -10.61
CA ARG A 399 -1.59 42.47 -9.24
C ARG A 399 -2.06 41.33 -8.36
N GLN A 400 -1.11 40.66 -7.72
CA GLN A 400 -1.39 39.69 -6.67
C GLN A 400 -1.79 40.42 -5.37
N THR A 401 -2.90 40.00 -4.78
CA THR A 401 -3.46 40.48 -3.52
C THR A 401 -3.74 39.30 -2.59
N PRO A 402 -4.04 39.51 -1.29
CA PRO A 402 -4.41 38.42 -0.38
C PRO A 402 -5.62 37.61 -0.84
N GLU A 403 -6.48 38.19 -1.70
CA GLU A 403 -7.68 37.52 -2.23
C GLU A 403 -7.48 36.88 -3.61
N GLY A 404 -6.28 36.96 -4.21
CA GLY A 404 -5.98 36.34 -5.51
C GLY A 404 -5.21 37.25 -6.47
N ILE A 405 -5.27 36.96 -7.77
CA ILE A 405 -4.62 37.79 -8.81
C ILE A 405 -5.70 38.60 -9.53
N ALA A 406 -5.67 39.92 -9.33
CA ALA A 406 -6.52 40.87 -10.03
C ALA A 406 -5.85 41.38 -11.31
N PHE A 407 -6.65 41.70 -12.32
CA PHE A 407 -6.16 42.34 -13.54
C PHE A 407 -6.89 43.66 -13.80
N SER A 408 -6.15 44.69 -14.19
CA SER A 408 -6.70 46.02 -14.45
C SER A 408 -7.27 46.15 -15.87
N PHE A 409 -8.49 46.66 -15.98
CA PHE A 409 -9.29 46.82 -17.21
C PHE A 409 -8.64 47.69 -18.30
N LEU A 410 -7.59 48.47 -17.99
CA LEU A 410 -6.96 49.42 -18.92
C LEU A 410 -5.70 48.88 -19.63
N SER A 411 -5.31 47.63 -19.37
CA SER A 411 -4.11 47.02 -19.98
C SER A 411 -4.41 46.33 -21.32
N ARG A 412 -3.39 46.18 -22.19
CA ARG A 412 -3.48 45.53 -23.52
C ARG A 412 -3.82 44.01 -23.47
N GLY A 413 -4.13 43.46 -22.31
CA GLY A 413 -4.25 42.01 -22.08
C GLY A 413 -2.88 41.34 -21.99
N GLY A 414 -2.87 40.02 -21.90
CA GLY A 414 -1.65 39.21 -21.86
C GLY A 414 -1.68 38.15 -20.77
N ARG A 415 -0.52 37.54 -20.56
CA ARG A 415 -0.30 36.55 -19.52
C ARG A 415 -0.31 37.22 -18.15
N ILE A 416 -1.03 36.66 -17.19
CA ILE A 416 -1.21 37.29 -15.86
C ILE A 416 -0.45 36.60 -14.73
N ASN A 417 0.07 35.39 -14.94
CA ASN A 417 0.76 34.64 -13.89
C ASN A 417 1.95 33.79 -14.38
N TYR A 418 2.92 33.60 -13.49
CA TYR A 418 3.87 32.48 -13.47
C TYR A 418 3.43 31.45 -12.43
N GLY A 419 3.75 30.19 -12.70
CA GLY A 419 3.37 29.08 -11.83
C GLY A 419 1.86 28.86 -11.75
N PRO A 420 1.41 27.82 -11.04
CA PRO A 420 2.24 26.93 -10.23
C PRO A 420 3.09 26.02 -11.11
N TYR A 421 4.22 25.54 -10.57
CA TYR A 421 5.06 24.52 -11.19
C TYR A 421 4.89 23.21 -10.42
N ALA A 422 4.63 22.12 -11.13
CA ALA A 422 4.42 20.82 -10.50
C ALA A 422 4.86 19.66 -11.38
N SER A 423 5.30 18.58 -10.72
CA SER A 423 5.47 17.26 -11.33
C SER A 423 4.11 16.56 -11.36
N ILE A 424 3.62 16.23 -12.55
CA ILE A 424 2.31 15.63 -12.76
C ILE A 424 2.50 14.26 -13.44
N PRO A 425 2.02 13.16 -12.83
CA PRO A 425 2.08 11.84 -13.45
C PRO A 425 1.33 11.76 -14.79
N ALA A 426 1.59 10.69 -15.54
CA ALA A 426 0.77 10.35 -16.69
C ALA A 426 -0.70 10.13 -16.26
N GLY A 427 -1.65 10.57 -17.08
CA GLY A 427 -3.07 10.42 -16.79
C GLY A 427 -3.96 11.45 -17.47
N ARG A 428 -5.26 11.34 -17.17
CA ARG A 428 -6.29 12.28 -17.60
C ARG A 428 -6.66 13.18 -16.43
N TYR A 429 -6.75 14.47 -16.68
CA TYR A 429 -6.97 15.47 -15.65
C TYR A 429 -8.00 16.53 -16.05
N ALA A 430 -8.65 17.11 -15.05
CA ALA A 430 -9.45 18.32 -15.17
C ALA A 430 -8.74 19.46 -14.43
N LEU A 431 -8.23 20.43 -15.16
CA LEU A 431 -7.74 21.69 -14.61
C LEU A 431 -8.91 22.66 -14.44
N LYS A 432 -9.22 23.02 -13.20
CA LYS A 432 -10.19 24.03 -12.82
C LYS A 432 -9.51 25.34 -12.43
N LEU A 433 -10.02 26.45 -12.96
CA LEU A 433 -9.62 27.80 -12.58
C LEU A 433 -10.82 28.47 -11.92
N PHE A 434 -10.69 28.87 -10.65
CA PHE A 434 -11.75 29.54 -9.90
C PHE A 434 -11.57 31.04 -9.95
N PHE A 435 -12.66 31.75 -10.20
CA PHE A 435 -12.70 33.20 -10.33
C PHE A 435 -13.60 33.84 -9.28
N SER A 436 -13.41 35.13 -9.01
CA SER A 436 -14.31 35.89 -8.14
C SER A 436 -15.69 36.09 -8.79
N ALA A 437 -16.73 36.23 -7.98
CA ALA A 437 -18.11 36.33 -8.46
C ALA A 437 -18.37 37.54 -9.38
N ASP A 438 -17.57 38.61 -9.26
CA ASP A 438 -17.62 39.80 -10.11
C ASP A 438 -16.85 39.64 -11.43
N THR A 439 -16.33 38.44 -11.71
CA THR A 439 -15.51 38.18 -12.90
C THR A 439 -16.36 38.27 -14.15
N VAL A 440 -15.84 38.99 -15.15
CA VAL A 440 -16.41 39.11 -16.49
C VAL A 440 -15.28 39.15 -17.50
N PHE A 441 -15.42 38.43 -18.61
CA PHE A 441 -14.50 38.49 -19.75
C PHE A 441 -15.24 38.11 -21.03
N SER A 442 -14.64 38.33 -22.21
CA SER A 442 -15.18 37.73 -23.44
C SER A 442 -14.57 36.36 -23.69
N HIS A 443 -13.24 36.28 -23.65
CA HIS A 443 -12.48 35.05 -23.76
C HIS A 443 -11.23 35.12 -22.89
N VAL A 444 -10.82 33.97 -22.37
CA VAL A 444 -9.50 33.76 -21.77
C VAL A 444 -8.82 32.57 -22.45
N LYS A 445 -7.50 32.56 -22.42
CA LYS A 445 -6.71 31.43 -22.92
C LYS A 445 -5.94 30.81 -21.76
N VAL A 446 -6.10 29.51 -21.58
CA VAL A 446 -5.38 28.69 -20.59
C VAL A 446 -4.37 27.85 -21.34
N ASP A 447 -3.09 28.17 -21.18
CA ASP A 447 -1.99 27.39 -21.72
C ASP A 447 -1.41 26.51 -20.61
N VAL A 448 -1.10 25.26 -20.94
CA VAL A 448 -0.32 24.36 -20.08
C VAL A 448 1.03 24.16 -20.73
N ALA A 449 2.10 24.49 -20.02
CA ALA A 449 3.47 24.31 -20.50
C ALA A 449 4.23 23.28 -19.66
N THR A 450 5.17 22.56 -20.25
CA THR A 450 5.89 21.46 -19.58
C THR A 450 7.39 21.48 -19.87
N GLY A 451 8.17 20.86 -18.98
CA GLY A 451 9.62 20.67 -19.09
C GLY A 451 10.45 21.95 -18.91
N ALA A 452 11.77 21.79 -18.85
CA ALA A 452 12.72 22.87 -18.60
C ALA A 452 12.70 23.99 -19.67
N ALA A 453 12.29 23.67 -20.90
CA ALA A 453 12.10 24.66 -21.97
C ALA A 453 10.71 25.33 -21.94
N HIS A 454 9.83 24.92 -21.02
CA HIS A 454 8.44 25.33 -20.88
C HIS A 454 7.66 25.39 -22.21
N GLN A 455 7.77 24.31 -22.98
CA GLN A 455 7.05 24.18 -24.25
C GLN A 455 5.55 24.06 -23.98
N THR A 456 4.73 24.68 -24.82
CA THR A 456 3.27 24.65 -24.61
C THR A 456 2.72 23.29 -25.01
N HIS A 457 2.25 22.53 -24.03
CA HIS A 457 1.61 21.22 -24.20
C HIS A 457 0.19 21.34 -24.74
N THR A 458 -0.63 22.24 -24.15
CA THR A 458 -2.00 22.49 -24.63
C THR A 458 -2.33 23.98 -24.58
N ARG A 459 -3.21 24.40 -25.48
CA ARG A 459 -3.78 25.76 -25.52
C ARG A 459 -5.30 25.65 -25.56
N ASN A 460 -5.96 26.21 -24.56
CA ASN A 460 -7.41 26.13 -24.43
C ASN A 460 -8.01 27.53 -24.40
N LEU A 461 -8.80 27.87 -25.41
CA LEU A 461 -9.61 29.09 -25.41
C LEU A 461 -10.94 28.81 -24.71
N ARG A 462 -11.34 29.68 -23.79
CA ARG A 462 -12.60 29.58 -23.03
C ARG A 462 -13.37 30.90 -23.09
N LYS A 463 -14.68 30.79 -23.21
CA LYS A 463 -15.64 31.90 -23.19
C LYS A 463 -16.20 32.08 -21.80
N PHE A 464 -16.77 33.25 -21.54
CA PHE A 464 -17.47 33.50 -20.27
C PHE A 464 -18.65 32.55 -20.05
N SER A 465 -19.33 32.13 -21.12
CA SER A 465 -20.39 31.11 -21.09
C SER A 465 -19.92 29.74 -20.59
N ASP A 466 -18.60 29.51 -20.53
CA ASP A 466 -18.03 28.23 -20.09
C ASP A 466 -17.80 28.19 -18.57
N LEU A 467 -18.05 29.29 -17.85
CA LEU A 467 -18.03 29.32 -16.39
C LEU A 467 -19.21 28.52 -15.84
N ASP A 468 -18.92 27.61 -14.91
CA ASP A 468 -19.96 26.95 -14.15
C ASP A 468 -20.55 27.87 -13.07
N LYS A 469 -21.56 27.35 -12.36
CA LYS A 469 -22.25 28.04 -11.26
C LYS A 469 -21.33 28.47 -10.11
N ASP A 470 -20.16 27.84 -9.99
CA ASP A 470 -19.17 28.12 -8.95
C ASP A 470 -18.08 29.10 -9.45
N HIS A 471 -18.33 29.75 -10.58
CA HIS A 471 -17.39 30.62 -11.29
C HIS A 471 -16.06 29.93 -11.60
N ALA A 472 -16.13 28.64 -11.99
CA ALA A 472 -14.96 27.88 -12.39
C ALA A 472 -14.94 27.56 -13.90
N LEU A 473 -13.77 27.67 -14.52
CA LEU A 473 -13.50 27.15 -15.86
C LEU A 473 -12.83 25.80 -15.78
N THR A 474 -13.36 24.80 -16.51
CA THR A 474 -12.75 23.47 -16.59
C THR A 474 -12.04 23.24 -17.93
N VAL A 475 -10.82 22.74 -17.86
CA VAL A 475 -9.97 22.39 -19.00
C VAL A 475 -9.55 20.92 -18.87
N PRO A 476 -9.96 20.03 -19.79
CA PRO A 476 -9.47 18.66 -19.81
C PRO A 476 -8.02 18.62 -20.28
N LEU A 477 -7.21 17.80 -19.65
CA LEU A 477 -5.79 17.59 -19.94
C LEU A 477 -5.50 16.09 -20.01
N VAL A 478 -4.58 15.72 -20.89
CA VAL A 478 -4.04 14.36 -20.98
C VAL A 478 -2.53 14.47 -21.02
N PHE A 479 -1.87 13.65 -20.20
CA PHE A 479 -0.41 13.48 -20.21
C PHE A 479 -0.10 12.01 -20.47
N ASP A 480 0.55 11.72 -21.60
CA ASP A 480 0.89 10.34 -22.01
C ASP A 480 2.07 9.75 -21.21
N GLY A 481 2.80 10.60 -20.50
CA GLY A 481 3.91 10.25 -19.62
C GLY A 481 3.97 11.20 -18.41
N PRO A 482 4.77 10.88 -17.38
CA PRO A 482 5.02 11.81 -16.29
C PRO A 482 5.66 13.09 -16.83
N MET A 483 5.16 14.24 -16.39
CA MET A 483 5.59 15.56 -16.81
C MET A 483 6.21 16.30 -15.62
N GLU A 484 7.39 16.86 -15.84
CA GLU A 484 8.07 17.75 -14.89
C GLU A 484 7.86 19.22 -15.28
N ASP A 485 8.01 20.12 -14.31
CA ASP A 485 7.91 21.58 -14.48
C ASP A 485 6.61 22.03 -15.19
N VAL A 486 5.48 21.38 -14.90
CA VAL A 486 4.21 21.74 -15.51
C VAL A 486 3.73 23.08 -14.97
N GLU A 487 3.48 24.03 -15.89
CA GLU A 487 3.05 25.38 -15.60
C GLU A 487 1.68 25.69 -16.20
N PHE A 488 0.75 26.19 -15.38
CA PHE A 488 -0.55 26.67 -15.83
C PHE A 488 -0.54 28.18 -16.04
N ARG A 489 -0.87 28.63 -17.26
CA ARG A 489 -0.78 30.02 -17.68
C ARG A 489 -2.15 30.55 -18.05
N LEU A 490 -2.61 31.58 -17.35
CA LEU A 490 -3.81 32.31 -17.72
C LEU A 490 -3.42 33.55 -18.54
N HIS A 491 -4.02 33.65 -19.72
CA HIS A 491 -3.95 34.80 -20.59
C HIS A 491 -5.33 35.44 -20.67
N VAL A 492 -5.38 36.73 -20.36
CA VAL A 492 -6.61 37.53 -20.38
C VAL A 492 -6.53 38.58 -21.49
N ASN A 493 -7.67 39.12 -21.90
CA ASN A 493 -7.74 40.24 -22.82
C ASN A 493 -8.10 41.55 -22.07
N ARG A 494 -8.19 42.66 -22.80
CA ARG A 494 -8.53 43.98 -22.26
C ARG A 494 -9.91 44.08 -21.58
N PHE A 495 -10.79 43.10 -21.81
CA PHE A 495 -12.16 43.08 -21.26
C PHE A 495 -12.29 42.19 -20.03
N PHE A 496 -11.18 41.72 -19.47
CA PHE A 496 -11.20 40.95 -18.24
C PHE A 496 -11.35 41.88 -17.03
N LYS A 497 -12.36 41.60 -16.21
CA LYS A 497 -12.57 42.16 -14.88
C LYS A 497 -12.73 40.99 -13.91
N GLY A 498 -12.27 41.15 -12.67
CA GLY A 498 -12.36 40.15 -11.61
C GLY A 498 -10.99 39.68 -11.13
N LYS A 499 -10.99 38.57 -10.39
CA LYS A 499 -9.79 37.97 -9.80
C LYS A 499 -9.73 36.48 -10.13
N LEU A 500 -8.55 35.99 -10.46
CA LEU A 500 -8.24 34.57 -10.37
C LEU A 500 -8.00 34.24 -8.89
N LEU A 501 -8.71 33.24 -8.37
CA LEU A 501 -8.65 32.83 -6.96
C LEU A 501 -7.76 31.60 -6.77
N GLN A 502 -7.86 30.61 -7.65
CA GLN A 502 -7.23 29.31 -7.45
C GLN A 502 -7.10 28.52 -8.76
N TYR A 503 -6.00 27.77 -8.90
CA TYR A 503 -5.93 26.63 -9.81
C TYR A 503 -6.15 25.33 -9.03
N GLN A 504 -6.86 24.39 -9.62
CA GLN A 504 -7.03 23.05 -9.09
C GLN A 504 -6.89 22.04 -10.21
N LEU A 505 -6.08 21.01 -10.02
CA LEU A 505 -5.95 19.90 -10.96
C LEU A 505 -6.51 18.64 -10.33
N ASN A 506 -7.45 17.98 -10.99
CA ASN A 506 -8.05 16.73 -10.53
C ASN A 506 -7.75 15.61 -11.51
N GLU A 507 -7.29 14.46 -11.03
CA GLU A 507 -7.24 13.23 -11.81
C GLU A 507 -8.66 12.73 -12.10
N ILE A 508 -8.96 12.45 -13.38
CA ILE A 508 -10.28 11.99 -13.87
C ILE A 508 -10.32 10.46 -13.91
#